data_AF-A0A1C6HGB8-F1
#
_entry.id   AF-A0A1C6HGB8-F1
#
_cell.length_a   1.000
_cell.length_b   1.000
_cell.length_c   1.000
_cell.angle_alpha   90.00
_cell.angle_beta   90.00
_cell.angle_gamma   90.00
#
_symmetry.space_group_name_H-M   'P 1'
#
loop_
_entity.id
_entity.type
_entity.pdbx_description
1 polymer ?
#
loop_
_entity_poly.entity_id
_entity_poly.type
_entity_poly.pdbx_seq_one_letter_code
_entity_poly.pdbx_strand_id
1 'polypeptide(L)'
;MCGVDRLGNIYTGLICDGRPKYTDIDRALSEVVEDNSILCTDKHRSYIPFAAQHNFELHQIRSGRKTVDIYNIQRVNAFHSSLKRWIRKFNGVSTKFLTNYLFWYKWSQLFKTEMERNKPKKFFIHANSTHSISLIKDFKIRRPIYV
;
A
#
# COMPACT_ATOMS: atom_id res chain seq x y z
N MET A 1 -2.46 4.68 -1.16
CA MET A 1 -1.87 4.63 0.19
C MET A 1 -0.85 3.50 0.25
N CYS A 2 0.21 3.66 1.05
CA CYS A 2 1.19 2.62 1.34
C CYS A 2 1.45 2.59 2.85
N GLY A 3 1.70 1.40 3.40
CA GLY A 3 2.07 1.18 4.80
C GLY A 3 3.09 0.06 4.90
N VAL A 4 4.00 0.17 5.86
CA VAL A 4 5.03 -0.85 6.13
C VAL A 4 5.25 -0.91 7.63
N ASP A 5 5.27 -2.11 8.21
CA ASP A 5 5.53 -2.31 9.64
C ASP A 5 6.99 -2.74 9.93
N ARG A 6 7.26 -3.04 11.20
CA ARG A 6 8.60 -3.49 11.65
C ARG A 6 8.93 -4.92 11.21
N LEU A 7 7.90 -5.77 11.10
CA LEU A 7 8.00 -7.19 10.72
C LEU A 7 8.20 -7.37 9.21
N GLY A 8 7.99 -6.32 8.42
CA GLY A 8 8.11 -6.34 6.97
C GLY A 8 6.79 -6.61 6.24
N ASN A 9 5.65 -6.54 6.94
CA ASN A 9 4.34 -6.54 6.30
C ASN A 9 4.16 -5.25 5.50
N ILE A 10 3.54 -5.39 4.34
CA ILE A 10 3.36 -4.30 3.38
C ILE A 10 1.87 -4.16 3.07
N TYR A 11 1.36 -2.94 3.25
CA TYR A 11 0.06 -2.51 2.76
C TYR A 11 0.23 -1.61 1.54
N THR A 12 -0.55 -1.88 0.50
CA THR A 12 -0.67 -1.00 -0.67
C THR A 12 -2.10 -1.06 -1.19
N GLY A 13 -2.72 0.09 -1.35
CA GLY A 13 -4.09 0.20 -1.83
C GLY A 13 -4.33 1.51 -2.56
N LEU A 14 -5.15 1.46 -3.61
CA LEU A 14 -5.76 2.67 -4.17
C LEU A 14 -6.97 2.98 -3.28
N ILE A 15 -6.97 4.09 -2.55
CA ILE A 15 -8.00 4.35 -1.53
C ILE A 15 -8.98 5.46 -1.94
N CYS A 16 -8.54 6.41 -2.76
CA CYS A 16 -9.36 7.51 -3.25
C CYS A 16 -8.73 8.13 -4.50
N ASP A 17 -9.51 8.92 -5.23
CA ASP A 17 -8.99 9.87 -6.22
C ASP A 17 -8.80 11.23 -5.57
N GLY A 18 -7.55 11.69 -5.52
CA GLY A 18 -7.20 12.98 -4.92
C GLY A 18 -6.83 12.87 -3.44
N ARG A 19 -7.29 13.85 -2.65
CA ARG A 19 -6.88 13.98 -1.23
C ARG A 19 -7.76 13.09 -0.34
N PRO A 20 -7.18 12.13 0.40
CA PRO A 20 -7.96 11.19 1.21
C PRO A 20 -8.67 11.93 2.34
N LYS A 21 -9.92 11.55 2.61
CA LYS A 21 -10.68 11.96 3.80
C LYS A 21 -10.49 10.93 4.90
N TYR A 22 -10.98 11.26 6.09
CA TYR A 22 -11.03 10.33 7.21
C TYR A 22 -11.68 8.99 6.82
N THR A 23 -12.85 9.04 6.17
CA THR A 23 -13.60 7.87 5.72
C THR A 23 -12.82 6.96 4.75
N ASP A 24 -11.92 7.54 3.95
CA ASP A 24 -11.08 6.75 3.04
C ASP A 24 -9.96 6.03 3.79
N ILE A 25 -9.41 6.66 4.83
CA ILE A 25 -8.37 6.06 5.68
C ILE A 25 -8.97 4.96 6.54
N ASP A 26 -10.11 5.24 7.17
CA ASP A 26 -10.83 4.30 8.03
C ASP A 26 -11.19 3.02 7.25
N ARG A 27 -11.92 3.16 6.12
CA ARG A 27 -12.23 2.03 5.24
C ARG A 27 -10.99 1.22 4.82
N ALA A 28 -9.87 1.90 4.55
CA ALA A 28 -8.67 1.26 4.06
C ALA A 28 -7.85 0.52 5.13
N LEU A 29 -7.94 0.94 6.41
CA LEU A 29 -7.01 0.53 7.46
C LEU A 29 -7.66 -0.15 8.67
N SER A 30 -8.96 0.01 8.91
CA SER A 30 -9.61 -0.50 10.13
C SER A 30 -9.58 -2.03 10.25
N GLU A 31 -9.58 -2.76 9.14
CA GLU A 31 -9.44 -4.22 9.13
C GLU A 31 -7.99 -4.69 8.90
N VAL A 32 -7.06 -3.74 8.75
CA VAL A 32 -5.66 -4.02 8.38
C VAL A 32 -4.72 -3.79 9.56
N VAL A 33 -5.02 -2.79 10.37
CA VAL A 33 -4.21 -2.39 11.52
C VAL A 33 -4.90 -2.89 12.77
N GLU A 34 -4.17 -3.70 13.56
CA GLU A 34 -4.67 -4.21 14.84
C GLU A 34 -4.84 -3.07 15.86
N ASP A 35 -5.94 -3.11 16.61
CA ASP A 35 -6.25 -2.17 17.70
C ASP A 35 -5.05 -1.94 18.64
N ASN A 36 -4.91 -0.71 19.17
CA ASN A 36 -3.79 -0.29 20.02
C ASN A 36 -2.39 -0.34 19.37
N SER A 37 -2.32 -0.45 18.04
CA SER A 37 -1.08 -0.24 17.28
C SER A 37 -0.52 1.18 17.39
N ILE A 38 0.80 1.30 17.19
CA ILE A 38 1.48 2.59 17.06
C ILE A 38 1.54 3.01 15.59
N LEU A 39 0.93 4.15 15.26
CA LEU A 39 0.90 4.70 13.91
C LEU A 39 1.97 5.79 13.73
N CYS A 40 2.89 5.55 12.81
CA CYS A 40 3.83 6.57 12.34
C CYS A 40 3.37 7.10 10.99
N THR A 41 2.94 8.37 10.93
CA THR A 41 2.36 8.96 9.71
C THR A 41 3.05 10.27 9.33
N ASP A 42 2.75 10.76 8.13
CA ASP A 42 3.07 12.14 7.79
C ASP A 42 2.08 13.11 8.48
N LYS A 43 2.14 14.39 8.11
CA LYS A 43 1.27 15.43 8.70
C LYS A 43 -0.19 15.41 8.21
N HIS A 44 -0.65 14.35 7.55
CA HIS A 44 -2.01 14.34 7.00
C HIS A 44 -3.06 14.29 8.13
N ARG A 45 -3.93 15.32 8.18
CA ARG A 45 -4.89 15.52 9.29
C ARG A 45 -5.87 14.37 9.48
N SER A 46 -6.22 13.66 8.41
CA SER A 46 -7.18 12.54 8.47
C SER A 46 -6.73 11.35 9.32
N TYR A 47 -5.44 11.25 9.66
CA TYR A 47 -4.95 10.25 10.61
C TYR A 47 -5.27 10.58 12.07
N ILE A 48 -5.53 11.84 12.40
CA ILE A 48 -5.87 12.27 13.78
C ILE A 48 -7.19 11.64 14.24
N PRO A 49 -8.34 11.83 13.55
CA PRO A 49 -9.59 11.20 13.96
C PRO A 49 -9.54 9.67 13.86
N PHE A 50 -8.79 9.12 12.89
CA PHE A 50 -8.58 7.67 12.77
C PHE A 50 -7.88 7.10 14.00
N ALA A 51 -6.78 7.71 14.44
CA ALA A 51 -6.10 7.26 15.64
C ALA A 51 -6.96 7.40 16.90
N ALA A 52 -7.73 8.49 17.01
CA ALA A 52 -8.61 8.71 18.16
C ALA A 52 -9.75 7.67 18.24
N GLN A 53 -10.36 7.29 17.10
CA GLN A 53 -11.48 6.35 17.10
C GLN A 53 -11.06 4.91 17.44
N HIS A 54 -9.86 4.51 17.03
CA HIS A 54 -9.33 3.15 17.22
C HIS A 54 -8.30 3.05 18.37
N ASN A 55 -8.17 4.10 19.18
CA ASN A 55 -7.24 4.18 20.30
C ASN A 55 -5.77 3.89 19.93
N PHE A 56 -5.33 4.37 18.76
CA PHE A 56 -3.94 4.23 18.31
C PHE A 56 -3.03 5.31 18.88
N GLU A 57 -1.80 4.93 19.24
CA GLU A 57 -0.75 5.91 19.54
C GLU A 57 -0.24 6.53 18.23
N LEU A 58 -0.47 7.83 18.03
CA LEU A 58 -0.15 8.53 16.77
C LEU A 58 1.11 9.39 16.86
N HIS A 59 2.12 9.06 16.05
CA HIS A 59 3.33 9.85 15.84
C HIS A 59 3.37 10.46 14.44
N GLN A 60 3.10 11.77 14.34
CA GLN A 60 3.18 12.49 13.06
C GLN A 60 4.56 13.12 12.86
N ILE A 61 5.29 12.66 11.84
CA ILE A 61 6.62 13.17 11.51
C ILE A 61 6.48 14.46 10.69
N ARG A 62 6.87 15.60 11.28
CA ARG A 62 6.79 16.92 10.65
C ARG A 62 7.82 17.10 9.53
N SER A 63 7.46 17.90 8.52
CA SER A 63 8.37 18.30 7.44
C SER A 63 9.67 18.89 8.01
N GLY A 64 10.81 18.44 7.49
CA GLY A 64 12.15 18.86 7.96
C GLY A 64 12.74 18.01 9.08
N ARG A 65 11.95 17.17 9.76
CA ARG A 65 12.45 16.17 10.72
C ARG A 65 12.38 14.78 10.10
N LYS A 66 13.45 13.98 10.26
CA LYS A 66 13.51 12.60 9.73
C LYS A 66 12.93 11.57 10.71
N THR A 67 12.95 11.89 12.00
CA THR A 67 12.57 11.02 13.13
C THR A 67 11.94 11.85 14.26
N VAL A 68 11.09 11.21 15.06
CA VAL A 68 10.71 11.62 16.41
C VAL A 68 11.09 10.43 17.30
N ASP A 69 12.17 10.55 18.06
CA ASP A 69 12.78 9.44 18.82
C ASP A 69 13.03 8.18 17.97
N ILE A 70 12.44 7.05 18.36
CA ILE A 70 12.52 5.77 17.65
C ILE A 70 11.52 5.67 16.48
N TYR A 71 10.62 6.65 16.35
CA TYR A 71 9.55 6.66 15.36
C TYR A 71 9.98 7.39 14.09
N ASN A 72 9.85 6.71 12.95
CA ASN A 72 10.17 7.29 11.66
C ASN A 72 9.35 6.68 10.53
N ILE A 73 9.17 7.46 9.47
CA ILE A 73 8.45 7.08 8.25
C ILE A 73 9.41 6.71 7.11
N GLN A 74 10.70 6.47 7.40
CA GLN A 74 11.71 6.25 6.35
C GLN A 74 11.47 4.95 5.60
N ARG A 75 10.99 3.90 6.27
CA ARG A 75 10.64 2.61 5.63
C ARG A 75 9.54 2.79 4.59
N VAL A 76 8.43 3.45 4.95
CA VAL A 76 7.33 3.69 4.00
C VAL A 76 7.74 4.68 2.90
N ASN A 77 8.58 5.67 3.20
CA ASN A 77 9.10 6.59 2.19
C ASN A 77 10.03 5.89 1.17
N ALA A 78 10.88 4.98 1.65
CA ALA A 78 11.74 4.17 0.79
C ALA A 78 10.90 3.24 -0.10
N PHE A 79 9.89 2.58 0.47
CA PHE A 79 8.93 1.76 -0.27
C PHE A 79 8.21 2.59 -1.34
N HIS A 80 7.64 3.73 -0.98
CA HIS A 80 6.92 4.62 -1.90
C HIS A 80 7.82 5.13 -3.03
N SER A 81 9.06 5.52 -2.72
CA SER A 81 10.04 5.97 -3.71
C SER A 81 10.43 4.86 -4.69
N SER A 82 10.61 3.64 -4.18
CA SER A 82 10.93 2.46 -4.99
C SER A 82 9.76 2.05 -5.89
N LEU A 83 8.53 2.07 -5.38
CA LEU A 83 7.30 1.88 -6.17
C LEU A 83 7.22 2.89 -7.31
N LYS A 84 7.44 4.18 -7.03
CA LYS A 84 7.42 5.24 -8.05
C LYS A 84 8.47 4.99 -9.13
N ARG A 85 9.68 4.55 -8.76
CA ARG A 85 10.73 4.20 -9.73
C ARG A 85 10.35 2.97 -10.57
N TRP A 86 9.70 1.99 -9.97
CA TRP A 86 9.24 0.80 -10.67
C TRP A 86 8.12 1.12 -11.67
N ILE A 87 7.12 1.91 -11.30
CA ILE A 87 6.03 2.35 -12.19
C ILE A 87 6.55 3.12 -13.41
N ARG A 88 7.59 3.95 -13.24
CA ARG A 88 8.18 4.73 -14.35
C ARG A 88 8.67 3.87 -15.52
N LYS A 89 9.03 2.61 -15.29
CA LYS A 89 9.45 1.68 -16.35
C LYS A 89 8.35 1.40 -17.38
N PHE A 90 7.09 1.64 -17.01
CA PHE A 90 5.93 1.44 -17.87
C PHE A 90 5.45 2.74 -18.54
N ASN A 91 6.20 3.86 -18.40
CA ASN A 91 5.79 5.20 -18.83
C ASN A 91 4.50 5.70 -18.15
N GLY A 92 4.26 5.23 -16.92
CA GLY A 92 2.99 5.43 -16.23
C GLY A 92 2.02 4.27 -16.48
N VAL A 93 0.93 4.25 -15.72
CA VAL A 93 -0.09 3.20 -15.83
C VAL A 93 -1.47 3.84 -15.68
N SER A 94 -2.47 3.26 -16.35
CA SER A 94 -3.85 3.73 -16.20
C SER A 94 -4.39 3.40 -14.80
N THR A 95 -5.09 4.34 -14.17
CA THR A 95 -5.67 4.18 -12.82
C THR A 95 -6.54 2.93 -12.70
N LYS A 96 -7.26 2.54 -13.77
CA LYS A 96 -8.10 1.32 -13.80
C LYS A 96 -7.33 0.01 -13.57
N PHE A 97 -6.01 0.02 -13.82
CA PHE A 97 -5.12 -1.12 -13.62
C PHE A 97 -4.11 -0.90 -12.49
N LEU A 98 -4.06 0.30 -11.90
CA LEU A 98 -3.05 0.64 -10.89
C LEU A 98 -3.03 -0.37 -9.74
N THR A 99 -4.20 -0.83 -9.27
CA THR A 99 -4.32 -1.86 -8.23
C THR A 99 -3.57 -3.16 -8.59
N ASN A 100 -3.62 -3.62 -9.85
CA ASN A 100 -2.88 -4.80 -10.30
C ASN A 100 -1.36 -4.57 -10.24
N TYR A 101 -0.91 -3.37 -10.64
CA TYR A 101 0.49 -3.00 -10.54
C TYR A 101 0.96 -2.88 -9.08
N LEU A 102 0.11 -2.39 -8.18
CA LEU A 102 0.41 -2.37 -6.74
C LEU A 102 0.57 -3.79 -6.19
N PHE A 103 -0.33 -4.72 -6.55
CA PHE A 103 -0.19 -6.13 -6.13
C PHE A 103 1.06 -6.78 -6.69
N TRP A 104 1.36 -6.57 -7.97
CA TRP A 104 2.59 -7.10 -8.58
C TRP A 104 3.82 -6.55 -7.88
N TYR A 105 3.86 -5.25 -7.61
CA TYR A 105 4.97 -4.64 -6.90
C TYR A 105 5.08 -5.17 -5.46
N LYS A 106 3.99 -5.22 -4.70
CA LYS A 106 3.95 -5.81 -3.35
C LYS A 106 4.50 -7.23 -3.34
N TRP A 107 4.03 -8.08 -4.25
CA TRP A 107 4.53 -9.45 -4.40
C TRP A 107 6.04 -9.47 -4.67
N SER A 108 6.53 -8.60 -5.56
CA SER A 108 7.98 -8.51 -5.84
C SER A 108 8.81 -8.13 -4.62
N GLN A 109 8.27 -7.32 -3.70
CA GLN A 109 8.96 -6.92 -2.48
C GLN A 109 8.96 -8.04 -1.42
N LEU A 110 7.85 -8.77 -1.30
CA LEU A 110 7.73 -9.92 -0.37
C LEU A 110 8.66 -11.07 -0.77
N PHE A 111 8.78 -11.34 -2.07
CA PHE A 111 9.60 -12.43 -2.60
C PHE A 111 10.95 -11.94 -3.12
N LYS A 112 11.47 -10.82 -2.64
CA LYS A 112 12.72 -10.23 -3.14
C LYS A 112 13.94 -11.15 -2.94
N THR A 113 13.95 -11.93 -1.86
CA THR A 113 15.02 -12.87 -1.48
C THR A 113 14.86 -14.24 -2.14
N GLU A 114 13.74 -14.49 -2.83
CA GLU A 114 13.50 -15.74 -3.54
C GLU A 114 14.50 -15.90 -4.70
N MET A 115 14.95 -17.13 -4.96
CA MET A 115 15.77 -17.41 -6.15
C MET A 115 15.02 -17.04 -7.44
N GLU A 116 15.66 -16.34 -8.36
CA GLU A 116 15.05 -15.89 -9.63
C GLU A 116 14.38 -17.03 -10.40
N ARG A 117 14.98 -18.23 -10.42
CA ARG A 117 14.41 -19.43 -11.07
C ARG A 117 13.07 -19.88 -10.47
N ASN A 118 12.80 -19.58 -9.19
CA ASN A 118 11.58 -19.98 -8.50
C ASN A 118 10.47 -18.94 -8.60
N LYS A 119 10.83 -17.67 -8.85
CA LYS A 119 9.86 -16.56 -8.88
C LYS A 119 8.72 -16.78 -9.88
N PRO A 120 8.96 -17.21 -11.14
CA PRO A 120 7.86 -17.44 -12.09
C PRO A 120 6.86 -18.49 -11.59
N LYS A 121 7.35 -19.59 -11.02
CA LYS A 121 6.51 -20.68 -10.49
C LYS A 121 5.64 -20.19 -9.33
N LYS A 122 6.24 -19.52 -8.33
CA LYS A 122 5.51 -18.96 -7.19
C LYS A 122 4.51 -17.87 -7.62
N PHE A 123 4.90 -17.01 -8.56
CA PHE A 123 4.02 -15.97 -9.08
C PHE A 123 2.77 -16.59 -9.72
N PHE A 124 2.95 -17.60 -10.58
CA PHE A 124 1.82 -18.26 -11.23
C PHE A 124 0.88 -18.92 -10.22
N ILE A 125 1.41 -19.60 -9.20
CA ILE A 125 0.59 -20.22 -8.16
C ILE A 125 -0.20 -19.15 -7.38
N HIS A 126 0.44 -18.07 -6.93
CA HIS A 126 -0.22 -17.03 -6.14
C HIS A 126 -1.18 -16.16 -6.97
N ALA A 127 -0.92 -16.00 -8.27
CA ALA A 127 -1.81 -15.27 -9.18
C ALA A 127 -3.09 -16.06 -9.50
N ASN A 128 -3.03 -17.40 -9.43
CA ASN A 128 -4.16 -18.29 -9.76
C ASN A 128 -4.82 -18.94 -8.53
N SER A 129 -4.28 -18.73 -7.31
CA SER A 129 -4.88 -19.26 -6.09
C SER A 129 -6.23 -18.62 -5.77
N THR A 130 -6.50 -17.43 -6.30
CA THR A 130 -7.81 -16.78 -6.27
C THR A 130 -8.48 -16.95 -7.63
N HIS A 131 -9.53 -17.78 -7.69
CA HIS A 131 -10.32 -17.99 -8.91
C HIS A 131 -10.86 -16.64 -9.42
N SER A 132 -10.22 -16.10 -10.45
CA SER A 132 -10.56 -14.80 -11.03
C SER A 132 -10.77 -14.98 -12.53
N ILE A 133 -11.97 -15.37 -12.95
CA ILE A 133 -12.32 -15.38 -14.38
C ILE A 133 -12.38 -13.92 -14.84
N SER A 134 -11.48 -13.52 -15.73
CA SER A 134 -11.47 -12.19 -16.35
C SER A 134 -11.71 -12.33 -17.84
N LEU A 135 -12.83 -11.81 -18.34
CA LEU A 135 -13.16 -11.79 -19.76
C LEU A 135 -12.63 -10.52 -20.42
N ILE A 136 -12.37 -10.55 -21.73
CA ILE A 136 -11.88 -9.38 -22.49
C ILE A 136 -12.80 -8.16 -22.32
N LYS A 137 -14.12 -8.38 -22.23
CA LYS A 137 -15.09 -7.31 -21.98
C LYS A 137 -14.85 -6.61 -20.64
N ASP A 138 -14.41 -7.35 -19.62
CA ASP A 138 -14.18 -6.82 -18.27
C ASP A 138 -13.00 -5.85 -18.25
N PHE A 139 -12.04 -5.97 -19.19
CA PHE A 139 -10.94 -5.03 -19.35
C PHE A 139 -11.35 -3.72 -20.05
N LYS A 140 -12.34 -3.77 -20.95
CA LYS A 140 -12.81 -2.59 -21.70
C LYS A 140 -13.60 -1.63 -20.81
N ILE A 141 -14.48 -2.15 -19.96
CA ILE A 141 -15.35 -1.35 -19.07
C ILE A 141 -14.82 -1.21 -17.64
N ARG A 142 -13.58 -1.64 -17.38
CA ARG A 142 -12.98 -1.67 -16.05
C ARG A 142 -12.93 -0.27 -15.42
N ARG A 143 -13.49 -0.14 -14.22
CA ARG A 143 -13.32 1.02 -13.36
C ARG A 143 -12.17 0.81 -12.37
N PRO A 144 -11.53 1.88 -11.87
CA PRO A 144 -10.56 1.76 -10.79
C PRO A 144 -11.19 1.05 -9.59
N ILE A 145 -10.39 0.20 -8.93
CA ILE A 145 -10.81 -0.54 -7.75
C ILE A 145 -10.21 0.17 -6.55
N TYR A 146 -11.08 0.81 -5.77
CA TYR A 146 -10.71 1.41 -4.50
C TYR A 146 -10.89 0.37 -3.40
N VAL A 147 -9.86 0.20 -2.58
CA VAL A 147 -9.88 -0.59 -1.34
C VAL A 147 -10.09 0.33 -0.16
#